data_AF-A0A496BDG7-F1
#
_entry.id   AF-A0A496BDG7-F1
#
_cell.length_a   1.000
_cell.length_b   1.000
_cell.length_c   1.000
_cell.angle_alpha   90.00
_cell.angle_beta   90.00
_cell.angle_gamma   90.00
#
_symmetry.space_group_name_H-M   'P 1'
#
loop_
_entity.id
_entity.type
_entity.pdbx_description
1 polymer ?
#
loop_
_entity_poly.entity_id
_entity_poly.type
_entity_poly.pdbx_seq_one_letter_code
_entity_poly.pdbx_strand_id
1 'polypeptide(L)' 'MQHTCSICGTVYDFVWKEGTPLPKNFPFCSARCKAADLAKWLNEEYTIRTPLPSVILSNTERELLIELGMDPDDDGG' A
#
# COMPACT_ATOMS: atom_id res chain seq x y z
N MET A 1 -20.44 -13.28 4.45
CA MET A 1 -19.76 -12.52 3.38
C MET A 1 -18.58 -13.37 2.92
N GLN A 2 -18.33 -13.44 1.62
CA GLN A 2 -17.23 -14.23 1.07
C GLN A 2 -16.04 -13.32 0.75
N HIS A 3 -14.82 -13.76 1.07
CA HIS A 3 -13.59 -13.03 0.76
C HIS A 3 -12.48 -13.98 0.28
N THR A 4 -11.56 -13.47 -0.52
CA THR A 4 -10.41 -14.22 -1.06
C THR A 4 -9.15 -13.72 -0.38
N CYS A 5 -8.43 -14.62 0.28
CA CYS A 5 -7.18 -14.27 0.95
C CYS A 5 -6.10 -13.88 -0.09
N SER A 6 -5.55 -12.68 0.04
CA SER A 6 -4.50 -12.15 -0.85
C SER A 6 -3.17 -12.92 -0.81
N ILE A 7 -2.97 -13.77 0.19
CA ILE A 7 -1.72 -14.51 0.40
C ILE A 7 -1.74 -15.92 -0.17
N CYS A 8 -2.86 -16.63 -0.05
CA CYS A 8 -2.96 -18.03 -0.49
C CYS A 8 -4.10 -18.31 -1.47
N GLY A 9 -4.90 -17.31 -1.82
CA GLY A 9 -6.03 -17.45 -2.75
C GLY A 9 -7.24 -18.20 -2.20
N THR A 10 -7.20 -18.65 -0.94
CA THR A 10 -8.34 -19.35 -0.33
C THR A 10 -9.54 -18.42 -0.25
N VAL A 11 -10.66 -18.86 -0.81
CA VAL A 11 -11.97 -18.25 -0.65
C VAL A 11 -12.56 -18.73 0.67
N TYR A 12 -12.97 -17.81 1.54
CA TYR A 12 -13.52 -18.13 2.84
C TYR A 12 -14.68 -17.22 3.20
N ASP A 13 -15.61 -17.76 3.99
CA ASP A 13 -16.73 -17.00 4.52
C ASP A 13 -16.40 -16.42 5.89
N PHE A 14 -16.89 -15.21 6.15
CA PHE A 14 -16.88 -14.61 7.47
C PHE A 14 -18.20 -13.87 7.73
N VAL A 15 -18.50 -13.71 9.02
CA VAL A 15 -19.65 -12.93 9.48
C VAL A 15 -19.12 -11.62 10.04
N TRP A 16 -19.58 -10.50 9.48
CA TRP A 16 -19.40 -9.18 10.07
C TRP A 16 -20.77 -8.60 10.38
N LYS A 17 -20.89 -8.02 11.58
CA LYS A 17 -22.08 -7.30 12.02
C LYS A 17 -21.68 -5.87 12.30
N GLU A 18 -22.54 -4.93 11.91
CA GLU A 18 -22.36 -3.53 12.25
C GLU A 18 -22.23 -3.36 13.77
N GLY A 19 -21.32 -2.49 14.20
CA GLY A 19 -20.99 -2.30 15.62
C GLY A 19 -20.13 -3.40 16.25
N THR A 20 -19.65 -4.40 15.49
CA THR A 20 -18.72 -5.43 15.97
C THR A 20 -17.35 -5.33 15.27
N PRO A 21 -16.25 -5.68 15.96
CA PRO A 21 -14.95 -5.72 15.34
C PRO A 21 -14.90 -6.79 14.23
N LEU A 22 -14.10 -6.53 13.20
CA LEU A 22 -13.80 -7.51 12.17
C LEU A 22 -13.16 -8.78 12.78
N PRO A 23 -13.31 -9.95 12.12
CA PRO A 23 -12.62 -11.16 12.55
C PRO A 23 -11.12 -10.93 12.73
N LYS A 24 -10.52 -11.52 13.75
CA LYS A 24 -9.12 -11.31 14.18
C LYS A 24 -8.08 -11.32 13.04
N ASN A 25 -8.27 -12.20 12.07
CA ASN A 25 -7.31 -12.41 10.98
C ASN A 25 -7.72 -11.73 9.69
N PHE A 26 -8.91 -11.12 9.61
CA PHE A 26 -9.34 -10.39 8.42
C PHE A 26 -8.29 -9.32 8.03
N PRO A 27 -7.91 -9.19 6.75
CA PRO A 27 -8.48 -9.79 5.52
C PRO A 27 -7.92 -11.16 5.12
N PHE A 28 -7.25 -11.87 6.03
CA PHE A 28 -6.63 -13.17 5.76
C PHE A 28 -7.46 -14.33 6.31
N CYS A 29 -7.34 -15.49 5.67
CA CYS A 29 -8.05 -16.70 6.10
C CYS A 29 -7.52 -17.26 7.44
N SER A 30 -6.31 -16.90 7.86
CA SER A 30 -5.65 -17.45 9.06
C SER A 30 -4.52 -16.56 9.57
N ALA A 31 -4.10 -16.80 10.81
CA ALA A 31 -2.94 -16.15 11.42
C ALA A 31 -1.65 -16.40 10.62
N ARG A 32 -1.50 -17.58 9.99
CA ARG A 32 -0.37 -17.92 9.13
C ARG A 32 -0.26 -16.94 7.95
N CYS A 33 -1.37 -16.68 7.26
CA CYS A 33 -1.38 -15.79 6.11
C CYS A 33 -1.13 -14.34 6.52
N LYS A 34 -1.66 -13.91 7.67
CA LYS A 34 -1.36 -12.60 8.25
C LYS A 34 0.14 -12.42 8.56
N ALA A 35 0.78 -13.43 9.15
CA ALA A 35 2.21 -13.38 9.45
C ALA A 35 3.06 -13.40 8.18
N ALA A 36 2.66 -14.17 7.17
CA ALA A 36 3.35 -14.21 5.88
C ALA A 36 3.27 -12.86 5.15
N ASP A 37 2.11 -12.18 5.18
CA ASP A 37 1.98 -10.82 4.65
C ASP A 37 2.92 -9.85 5.37
N LEU A 38 2.99 -9.91 6.70
CA LEU A 38 3.89 -9.08 7.49
C LEU A 38 5.37 -9.34 7.16
N ALA A 39 5.74 -10.59 6.89
CA ALA A 39 7.10 -10.91 6.46
C ALA A 39 7.44 -10.26 5.11
N LYS A 40 6.50 -10.23 4.16
CA LYS A 40 6.69 -9.53 2.87
C LYS A 40 6.93 -8.04 3.05
N TRP A 41 6.23 -7.41 3.99
CA TRP A 41 6.49 -6.02 4.37
C TRP A 41 7.89 -5.85 4.96
N LEU A 42 8.27 -6.68 5.94
CA LEU A 42 9.57 -6.61 6.60
C LEU A 42 10.74 -6.82 5.64
N ASN A 43 10.54 -7.64 4.61
CA ASN A 43 11.54 -7.97 3.59
C ASN A 43 11.48 -7.05 2.35
N GLU A 44 10.68 -5.99 2.39
CA GLU A 44 10.53 -5.03 1.27
C GLU A 44 10.08 -5.67 -0.06
N GLU A 45 9.40 -6.83 0.01
CA GLU A 45 8.89 -7.52 -1.19
C GLU A 45 7.77 -6.71 -1.87
N TYR A 46 7.03 -5.93 -1.09
CA TYR A 46 6.07 -4.95 -1.59
C TYR A 46 6.80 -3.69 -2.08
N THR A 47 7.35 -3.78 -3.29
CA THR A 47 8.02 -2.67 -3.98
C THR A 47 7.26 -2.26 -5.24
N ILE A 48 7.02 -0.95 -5.41
CA ILE A 48 6.53 -0.37 -6.67
C ILE A 48 7.73 -0.20 -7.61
N ARG A 49 7.82 -1.04 -8.65
CA ARG A 49 8.94 -1.04 -9.60
C ARG A 49 8.74 -0.10 -10.79
N THR A 50 7.53 0.46 -10.93
CA THR A 50 7.22 1.37 -12.02
C THR A 50 8.07 2.63 -11.86
N PRO A 51 8.79 3.08 -12.90
CA PRO A 51 9.46 4.36 -12.89
C PRO A 51 8.47 5.46 -12.53
N LEU A 52 8.91 6.46 -11.77
CA LEU A 52 8.10 7.63 -11.55
C LEU A 52 7.80 8.26 -12.93
N PRO A 53 6.54 8.60 -13.24
CA PRO A 53 6.26 9.43 -14.40
C PRO A 53 7.08 10.72 -14.27
N SER A 54 7.48 11.30 -15.41
CA SER A 54 8.10 12.64 -15.46
C SER A 54 7.28 13.57 -14.58
N VAL A 55 7.92 14.20 -13.61
CA VAL A 55 7.28 14.78 -12.44
C VAL A 55 6.07 15.63 -12.81
N ILE A 56 4.86 15.12 -12.57
CA ILE A 56 3.65 15.94 -12.63
C ILE A 56 3.46 16.50 -11.23
N LEU A 57 4.23 17.54 -10.90
CA LEU A 57 4.01 18.30 -9.68
C LEU A 57 2.65 19.00 -9.79
N SER A 58 1.85 18.90 -8.74
CA SER A 58 0.80 19.89 -8.54
C SER A 58 1.41 21.28 -8.38
N ASN A 59 0.62 22.34 -8.64
CA ASN A 59 1.09 23.71 -8.45
C ASN A 59 1.62 23.97 -7.03
N THR A 60 1.01 23.35 -6.02
CA THR A 60 1.43 23.46 -4.62
C THR A 60 2.80 22.81 -4.38
N GLU A 61 3.03 21.62 -4.94
CA GLU A 61 4.33 20.94 -4.79
C GLU A 61 5.45 21.72 -5.51
N ARG A 62 5.13 22.35 -6.64
CA ARG A 62 6.06 23.21 -7.38
C ARG A 62 6.45 24.47 -6.59
N GLU A 63 5.47 25.13 -5.96
CA GLU A 63 5.71 26.33 -5.14
C GLU A 63 6.55 26.01 -3.90
N LEU A 64 6.28 24.88 -3.23
CA LEU A 64 7.06 24.40 -2.08
C LEU A 64 8.51 24.09 -2.44
N LEU A 65 8.77 23.52 -3.61
CA LEU A 65 10.15 23.24 -4.07
C LEU A 65 10.93 24.53 -4.32
N ILE A 66 10.28 25.53 -4.94
CA ILE A 66 10.86 26.85 -5.17
C ILE A 66 11.20 27.53 -3.84
N GLU A 67 10.31 27.46 -2.84
CA GLU A 67 10.56 28.02 -1.50
C GLU A 67 11.73 27.34 -0.78
N LEU A 68 11.92 26.03 -1.00
CA LEU A 68 13.05 25.26 -0.49
C LEU A 68 14.34 25.43 -1.32
N GLY A 69 14.34 26.26 -2.37
CA GLY A 69 15.50 26.53 -3.20
C GLY A 69 15.87 25.40 -4.17
N MET A 70 14.94 24.49 -4.45
CA MET A 70 15.08 23.44 -5.46
C MET A 70 14.42 23.92 -6.75
N ASP A 71 15.14 23.91 -7.87
CA ASP A 71 14.55 24.24 -9.17
C ASP A 71 13.83 23.00 -9.73
N PRO A 72 12.49 23.02 -9.85
CA PRO A 72 11.72 21.89 -10.37
C PRO A 72 11.97 21.61 -11.86
N ASP A 73 12.64 22.51 -12.58
CA ASP A 73 12.94 22.40 -14.01
C ASP A 73 14.46 22.25 -14.29
N ASP A 74 15.31 22.15 -13.26
CA ASP A 74 16.75 21.88 -13.41
C ASP A 74 16.99 20.40 -13.75
N ASP A 75 17.43 20.15 -14.99
CA ASP A 75 17.76 18.83 -15.50
C ASP A 75 19.22 18.40 -15.20
N GLY A 76 19.98 19.22 -14.45
CA GLY A 76 21.25 18.85 -13.85
C GLY A 76 22.29 18.32 -14.85
N GLY A 77 22.51 19.07 -15.93
CA GLY A 77 23.48 18.77 -16.99
C GLY A 77 24.93 18.60 -16.53
#